data_AF-A0A7V0QR36-F1
#
_entry.id   AF-A0A7V0QR36-F1
#
_cell.length_a   1.000
_cell.length_b   1.000
_cell.length_c   1.000
_cell.angle_alpha   90.00
_cell.angle_beta   90.00
_cell.angle_gamma   90.00
#
_symmetry.space_group_name_H-M   'P 1'
#
loop_
_entity.id
_entity.type
_entity.pdbx_description
1 polymer ?
#
loop_
_entity_poly.entity_id
_entity_poly.type
_entity_poly.pdbx_seq_one_letter_code
_entity_poly.pdbx_strand_id
1 'polypeptide(L)'
;MKAERVPLSTKLVSKNRGDWYDPELKRAIFGTIYRYEIRDPLTGTWIVEVRITSDPLKATACLVSSESSSGVHIQLRSKSIVFIPCREDRESFYHVLGIAYLQESGRLCYRRIKRPEDVPEEIKRSYTLDLYENVSPHPGNRTYRGKIVTLVPKSAPEKMAELFILEKVHPISGNLET
;
A
#
# COMPACT_ATOMS: atom_id res chain seq x y z
N MET A 1 -14.51 -26.12 -1.99
CA MET A 1 -14.16 -25.37 -3.21
C MET A 1 -13.66 -23.99 -2.80
N LYS A 2 -12.37 -23.67 -3.01
CA LYS A 2 -11.91 -22.29 -2.91
C LYS A 2 -12.35 -21.62 -4.20
N ALA A 3 -13.29 -20.67 -4.13
CA ALA A 3 -13.69 -19.89 -5.30
C ALA A 3 -12.43 -19.24 -5.89
N GLU A 4 -12.17 -19.50 -7.16
CA GLU A 4 -11.11 -18.85 -7.93
C GLU A 4 -11.46 -17.36 -7.98
N ARG A 5 -10.74 -16.56 -7.19
CA ARG A 5 -11.04 -15.13 -7.06
C ARG A 5 -10.56 -14.40 -8.32
N VAL A 6 -11.49 -13.65 -8.92
CA VAL A 6 -11.19 -12.74 -10.03
C VAL A 6 -10.14 -11.73 -9.57
N PRO A 7 -9.03 -11.56 -10.32
CA PRO A 7 -7.96 -10.64 -9.94
C PRO A 7 -8.44 -9.17 -9.99
N LEU A 8 -7.74 -8.31 -9.26
CA LEU A 8 -7.92 -6.86 -9.36
C LEU A 8 -7.69 -6.41 -10.82
N SER A 9 -8.54 -5.53 -11.32
CA SER A 9 -8.33 -4.85 -12.59
C SER A 9 -7.79 -3.45 -12.33
N THR A 10 -6.61 -3.15 -12.86
CA THR A 10 -5.91 -1.88 -12.64
C THR A 10 -5.78 -1.10 -13.94
N LYS A 11 -6.21 0.16 -13.93
CA LYS A 11 -6.13 1.07 -15.08
C LYS A 11 -5.47 2.39 -14.69
N LEU A 12 -4.45 2.79 -15.44
CA LEU A 12 -3.85 4.13 -15.30
C LEU A 12 -4.85 5.19 -15.82
N VAL A 13 -5.23 6.12 -14.94
CA VAL A 13 -6.13 7.23 -15.26
C VAL A 13 -5.33 8.46 -15.69
N SER A 14 -4.25 8.77 -14.99
CA SER A 14 -3.40 9.92 -15.31
C SER A 14 -1.98 9.75 -14.77
N LYS A 15 -1.01 10.37 -15.46
CA LYS A 15 0.38 10.50 -15.03
C LYS A 15 0.83 11.94 -15.21
N ASN A 16 1.09 12.64 -14.11
CA ASN A 16 1.47 14.05 -14.12
C ASN A 16 2.73 14.28 -13.28
N ARG A 17 3.39 15.42 -13.46
CA ARG A 17 4.35 15.96 -12.48
C ARG A 17 3.67 17.05 -11.68
N GLY A 18 4.00 17.12 -10.39
CA GLY A 18 3.41 18.11 -9.50
C GLY A 18 4.03 18.05 -8.11
N ASP A 19 3.67 19.03 -7.31
CA ASP A 19 4.01 19.10 -5.90
C ASP A 19 2.89 18.55 -5.01
N TRP A 20 3.27 18.06 -3.83
CA TRP A 20 2.35 17.72 -2.76
C TRP A 20 3.03 17.94 -1.41
N TYR A 21 2.23 18.18 -0.37
CA TYR A 21 2.74 18.23 0.99
C TYR A 21 3.04 16.82 1.51
N ASP A 22 4.25 16.60 1.99
CA ASP A 22 4.66 15.36 2.63
C ASP A 22 4.56 15.47 4.15
N PRO A 23 3.67 14.72 4.82
CA PRO A 23 3.48 14.84 6.27
C PRO A 23 4.69 14.40 7.11
N GLU A 24 5.50 13.47 6.60
CA GLU A 24 6.68 12.95 7.31
C GLU A 24 7.83 13.96 7.28
N LEU A 25 8.03 14.60 6.12
CA LEU A 25 9.08 15.63 5.91
C LEU A 25 8.62 17.04 6.27
N LYS A 26 7.31 17.24 6.47
CA LYS A 26 6.65 18.51 6.78
C LYS A 26 6.94 19.63 5.76
N ARG A 27 7.11 19.27 4.49
CA ARG A 27 7.39 20.22 3.38
C ARG A 27 6.69 19.81 2.09
N ALA A 28 6.54 20.75 1.17
CA ALA A 28 6.18 20.43 -0.21
C ALA A 28 7.33 19.67 -0.89
N ILE A 29 7.00 18.61 -1.62
CA ILE A 29 7.93 17.84 -2.43
C ILE A 29 7.39 17.71 -3.85
N PHE A 30 8.28 17.65 -4.82
CA PHE A 30 7.94 17.52 -6.23
C PHE A 30 8.27 16.11 -6.75
N GLY A 31 7.49 15.64 -7.71
CA GLY A 31 7.72 14.32 -8.30
C GLY A 31 6.68 13.93 -9.34
N THR A 32 6.52 12.63 -9.55
CA THR A 32 5.52 12.06 -10.47
C THR A 32 4.35 11.51 -9.67
N ILE A 33 3.14 11.86 -10.11
CA ILE A 33 1.87 11.46 -9.52
C ILE A 33 1.14 10.58 -10.53
N TYR A 34 0.94 9.32 -10.15
CA TYR A 34 0.14 8.35 -10.89
C TYR A 34 -1.21 8.21 -10.22
N ARG A 35 -2.29 8.20 -11.00
CA ARG A 35 -3.63 7.83 -10.50
C ARG A 35 -4.09 6.56 -11.18
N TYR A 36 -4.48 5.58 -10.38
CA TYR A 36 -5.00 4.31 -10.84
C TYR A 36 -6.44 4.15 -10.41
N GLU A 37 -7.28 3.72 -11.34
CA GLU A 37 -8.57 3.12 -11.05
C GLU A 37 -8.35 1.62 -10.83
N ILE A 38 -8.68 1.14 -9.64
CA ILE A 38 -8.62 -0.28 -9.29
C ILE A 38 -10.04 -0.76 -9.06
N ARG A 39 -10.46 -1.73 -9.87
CA ARG A 39 -11.74 -2.42 -9.71
C ARG A 39 -11.48 -3.70 -8.95
N ASP A 40 -12.06 -3.77 -7.76
CA ASP A 40 -12.10 -4.97 -6.94
C ASP A 40 -13.54 -5.52 -6.97
N PRO A 41 -13.76 -6.74 -7.49
CA PRO A 41 -15.07 -7.38 -7.49
C PRO A 41 -15.74 -7.46 -6.10
N LEU A 42 -14.95 -7.41 -5.02
CA LEU A 42 -15.47 -7.50 -3.66
C LEU A 42 -15.77 -6.14 -3.03
N THR A 43 -15.04 -5.09 -3.38
CA THR A 43 -15.09 -3.80 -2.65
C THR A 43 -15.39 -2.59 -3.53
N GLY A 44 -15.67 -2.82 -4.82
CA GLY A 44 -16.06 -1.78 -5.78
C GLY A 44 -14.85 -1.11 -6.43
N THR A 45 -15.06 0.14 -6.86
CA THR A 45 -14.02 0.91 -7.56
C THR A 45 -13.29 1.85 -6.61
N TRP A 46 -11.96 1.85 -6.70
CA TRP A 46 -11.08 2.69 -5.90
C TRP A 46 -10.17 3.53 -6.78
N ILE A 47 -9.98 4.80 -6.42
CA ILE A 47 -8.92 5.62 -7.02
C ILE A 47 -7.76 5.73 -6.04
N VAL A 48 -6.65 5.09 -6.39
CA VAL A 48 -5.40 5.14 -5.62
C VAL A 48 -4.42 6.03 -6.36
N GLU A 49 -3.82 6.96 -5.63
CA GLU A 49 -2.74 7.80 -6.13
C GLU A 49 -1.41 7.30 -5.58
N VAL A 50 -0.45 7.10 -6.48
CA VAL A 50 0.92 6.74 -6.17
C VAL A 50 1.82 7.92 -6.52
N ARG A 51 2.50 8.46 -5.53
CA ARG A 51 3.38 9.62 -5.67
C ARG A 51 4.82 9.16 -5.51
N ILE A 52 5.67 9.45 -6.47
CA ILE A 52 7.10 9.10 -6.42
C ILE A 52 7.91 10.38 -6.50
N THR A 53 8.77 10.61 -5.51
CA THR A 53 9.72 11.73 -5.48
C THR A 53 11.14 11.19 -5.49
N SER A 54 12.09 11.98 -5.99
CA SER A 54 13.52 11.69 -5.96
C SER A 54 14.24 12.34 -4.77
N ASP A 55 13.60 13.27 -4.04
CA ASP A 55 14.22 14.01 -2.94
C ASP A 55 13.29 14.15 -1.71
N PRO A 56 13.39 13.24 -0.73
CA PRO A 56 14.17 12.00 -0.76
C PRO A 56 13.51 10.97 -1.68
N LEU A 57 14.28 10.01 -2.20
CA LEU A 57 13.72 8.94 -3.01
C LEU A 57 12.75 8.08 -2.18
N LYS A 58 11.46 8.20 -2.47
CA LYS A 58 10.39 7.38 -1.87
C LYS A 58 9.15 7.37 -2.75
N ALA A 59 8.28 6.39 -2.51
CA ALA A 59 6.95 6.36 -3.07
C ALA A 59 5.88 6.28 -1.99
N THR A 60 4.72 6.88 -2.23
CA THR A 60 3.58 6.87 -1.30
C THR A 60 2.32 6.53 -2.07
N ALA A 61 1.59 5.51 -1.64
CA ALA A 61 0.25 5.17 -2.15
C ALA A 61 -0.82 5.60 -1.14
N CYS A 62 -1.87 6.28 -1.61
CA CYS A 62 -3.01 6.69 -0.79
C CYS A 62 -4.30 6.73 -1.61
N LEU A 63 -5.44 6.58 -0.95
CA LEU A 63 -6.75 6.75 -1.59
C LEU A 63 -7.06 8.24 -1.83
N VAL A 64 -7.55 8.54 -3.02
CA VAL A 64 -8.06 9.88 -3.38
C VAL A 64 -9.59 9.91 -3.26
N SER A 65 -10.25 8.86 -3.73
CA SER A 65 -11.70 8.74 -3.67
C SER A 65 -12.12 7.29 -3.49
N SER A 66 -13.35 7.14 -2.99
CA SER A 66 -14.11 5.90 -2.93
C SER A 66 -15.56 6.20 -3.26
N GLU A 67 -16.29 5.22 -3.76
CA GLU A 67 -17.72 5.37 -4.11
C GLU A 67 -18.60 5.65 -2.88
N SER A 68 -18.13 5.32 -1.67
CA SER A 68 -18.83 5.55 -0.40
C SER A 68 -18.11 6.55 0.53
N SER A 69 -18.89 7.16 1.41
CA SER A 69 -18.46 8.13 2.43
C SER A 69 -18.61 7.63 3.88
N SER A 70 -18.76 6.32 4.10
CA SER A 70 -18.89 5.76 5.46
C SER A 70 -17.68 6.11 6.35
N GLY A 71 -17.84 5.97 7.68
CA GLY A 71 -16.77 6.23 8.64
C GLY A 71 -15.50 5.41 8.38
N VAL A 72 -15.63 4.19 7.85
CA VAL A 72 -14.50 3.34 7.43
C VAL A 72 -13.81 3.93 6.20
N HIS A 73 -14.57 4.40 5.20
CA HIS A 73 -14.01 5.05 4.01
C HIS A 73 -13.25 6.33 4.35
N ILE A 74 -13.76 7.15 5.28
CA ILE A 74 -13.04 8.33 5.78
C ILE A 74 -11.72 7.92 6.42
N GLN A 75 -11.74 6.88 7.27
CA GLN A 75 -10.53 6.37 7.89
C GLN A 75 -9.54 5.83 6.86
N LEU A 76 -9.98 5.09 5.84
CA LEU A 76 -9.14 4.58 4.76
C LEU A 76 -8.46 5.71 3.97
N ARG A 77 -9.18 6.79 3.65
CA ARG A 77 -8.63 7.97 2.96
C ARG A 77 -7.53 8.68 3.76
N SER A 78 -7.55 8.58 5.09
CA SER A 78 -6.51 9.15 5.95
C SER A 78 -5.19 8.37 5.96
N LYS A 79 -5.09 7.27 5.20
CA LYS A 79 -4.03 6.28 5.33
C LYS A 79 -3.20 6.26 4.07
N SER A 80 -1.92 5.93 4.27
CA SER A 80 -0.97 5.78 3.20
C SER A 80 -0.09 4.55 3.44
N ILE A 81 0.43 4.03 2.34
CA ILE A 81 1.55 3.08 2.32
C ILE A 81 2.76 3.83 1.82
N VAL A 82 3.86 3.77 2.58
CA VAL A 82 5.14 4.38 2.20
C VAL A 82 6.12 3.28 1.81
N PHE A 83 6.77 3.50 0.67
CA PHE A 83 7.74 2.64 0.02
C PHE A 83 9.10 3.33 0.03
N ILE A 84 10.11 2.63 0.56
CA ILE A 84 11.47 3.16 0.78
C ILE A 84 12.45 2.36 -0.07
N PRO A 85 13.48 2.96 -0.68
CA PRO A 85 14.40 2.24 -1.56
C PRO A 85 15.13 1.13 -0.79
N CYS A 86 15.27 -0.02 -1.43
CA CYS A 86 16.07 -1.10 -0.87
C CYS A 86 17.55 -0.68 -0.81
N ARG A 87 18.27 -1.19 0.19
CA ARG A 87 19.68 -0.84 0.41
C ARG A 87 20.57 -1.27 -0.75
N GLU A 88 20.44 -2.52 -1.17
CA GLU A 88 21.33 -3.14 -2.16
C GLU A 88 20.71 -3.13 -3.55
N ASP A 89 19.41 -3.42 -3.65
CA ASP A 89 18.68 -3.34 -4.90
C ASP A 89 18.23 -1.89 -5.19
N ARG A 90 18.94 -1.25 -6.11
CA ARG A 90 18.62 0.12 -6.53
C ARG A 90 17.37 0.21 -7.38
N GLU A 91 16.76 -0.87 -7.86
CA GLU A 91 15.57 -0.81 -8.71
C GLU A 91 14.28 -1.14 -7.97
N SER A 92 14.35 -1.51 -6.69
CA SER A 92 13.19 -1.86 -5.88
C SER A 92 12.98 -0.93 -4.70
N PHE A 93 11.71 -0.73 -4.37
CA PHE A 93 11.29 -0.25 -3.07
C PHE A 93 10.84 -1.40 -2.17
N TYR A 94 10.93 -1.21 -0.86
CA TYR A 94 10.30 -2.09 0.13
C TYR A 94 9.20 -1.36 0.92
N HIS A 95 8.20 -2.11 1.35
CA HIS A 95 7.20 -1.70 2.33
C HIS A 95 7.04 -2.75 3.42
N VAL A 96 7.03 -2.36 4.69
CA VAL A 96 6.76 -3.28 5.81
C VAL A 96 5.27 -3.57 5.87
N LEU A 97 4.86 -4.82 5.63
CA LEU A 97 3.43 -5.18 5.55
C LEU A 97 2.66 -4.84 6.83
N GLY A 98 1.48 -4.25 6.67
CA GLY A 98 0.56 -3.89 7.75
C GLY A 98 -0.90 -4.17 7.39
N ILE A 99 -1.32 -5.43 7.57
CA ILE A 99 -2.67 -5.88 7.20
C ILE A 99 -3.73 -5.21 8.08
N ALA A 100 -4.72 -4.60 7.43
CA ALA A 100 -5.83 -3.92 8.09
C ALA A 100 -6.75 -4.87 8.87
N TYR A 101 -7.36 -4.33 9.91
CA TYR A 101 -8.52 -4.92 10.57
C TYR A 101 -9.32 -3.80 11.24
N LEU A 102 -10.61 -4.04 11.46
CA LEU A 102 -11.46 -3.17 12.26
C LEU A 102 -11.55 -3.69 13.68
N GLN A 103 -11.40 -2.79 14.65
CA GLN A 103 -11.77 -3.08 16.03
C GLN A 103 -13.29 -3.05 16.18
N GLU A 104 -13.82 -3.64 17.25
CA GLU A 104 -15.25 -3.61 17.58
C GLU A 104 -15.80 -2.18 17.67
N SER A 105 -14.96 -1.20 18.05
CA SER A 105 -15.29 0.23 18.08
C SER A 105 -15.43 0.89 16.70
N GLY A 106 -15.21 0.16 15.60
CA GLY A 106 -15.17 0.71 14.24
C GLY A 106 -13.87 1.41 13.87
N ARG A 107 -12.84 1.37 14.74
CA ARG A 107 -11.52 1.95 14.47
C ARG A 107 -10.70 1.07 13.53
N LEU A 108 -10.16 1.67 12.48
CA LEU A 108 -9.25 1.03 11.54
C LEU A 108 -7.83 0.93 12.11
N CYS A 109 -7.36 -0.30 12.24
CA CYS A 109 -6.05 -0.66 12.78
C CYS A 109 -5.26 -1.54 11.80
N TYR A 110 -3.97 -1.75 12.09
CA TYR A 110 -3.08 -2.56 11.25
C TYR A 110 -2.19 -3.44 12.10
N ARG A 111 -1.99 -4.68 11.66
CA ARG A 111 -1.06 -5.62 12.28
C ARG A 111 0.16 -5.82 11.41
N ARG A 112 1.35 -5.57 11.98
CA ARG A 112 2.63 -5.85 11.32
C ARG A 112 2.92 -7.34 11.32
N ILE A 113 3.12 -7.92 10.14
CA ILE A 113 3.27 -9.36 9.95
C ILE A 113 4.71 -9.81 10.27
N LYS A 114 4.84 -10.92 11.00
CA LYS A 114 6.13 -11.53 11.40
C LYS A 114 6.39 -12.89 10.73
N ARG A 115 5.33 -13.54 10.24
CA ARG A 115 5.32 -14.92 9.80
C ARG A 115 4.79 -15.01 8.38
N PRO A 116 5.48 -15.69 7.44
CA PRO A 116 5.03 -15.78 6.06
C PRO A 116 3.61 -16.33 5.96
N GLU A 117 3.28 -17.31 6.80
CA GLU A 117 1.96 -17.94 6.89
C GLU A 117 0.82 -16.93 7.06
N ASP A 118 1.04 -15.86 7.84
CA ASP A 118 0.06 -14.81 8.14
C ASP A 118 -0.17 -13.82 6.99
N VAL A 119 0.64 -13.86 5.93
CA VAL A 119 0.49 -12.98 4.77
C VAL A 119 -0.72 -13.46 3.94
N PRO A 120 -1.63 -12.56 3.54
CA PRO A 120 -2.72 -12.92 2.63
C PRO A 120 -2.21 -13.60 1.35
N GLU A 121 -2.87 -14.68 0.95
CA GLU A 121 -2.44 -15.51 -0.18
C GLU A 121 -2.31 -14.74 -1.51
N GLU A 122 -3.15 -13.71 -1.72
CA GLU A 122 -3.07 -12.86 -2.90
C GLU A 122 -1.79 -12.01 -2.92
N ILE A 123 -1.34 -11.54 -1.76
CA ILE A 123 -0.07 -10.81 -1.64
C ILE A 123 1.10 -11.78 -1.86
N LYS A 124 1.06 -12.97 -1.27
CA LYS A 124 2.10 -14.01 -1.47
C LYS A 124 2.31 -14.36 -2.93
N ARG A 125 1.23 -14.46 -3.71
CA ARG A 125 1.29 -14.82 -5.14
C ARG A 125 1.75 -13.66 -6.03
N SER A 126 1.52 -12.42 -5.62
CA SER A 126 1.68 -11.25 -6.50
C SER A 126 2.93 -10.42 -6.20
N TYR A 127 3.57 -10.63 -5.06
CA TYR A 127 4.70 -9.84 -4.59
C TYR A 127 5.83 -10.71 -4.07
N THR A 128 7.06 -10.25 -4.30
CA THR A 128 8.24 -10.78 -3.62
C THR A 128 8.20 -10.35 -2.16
N LEU A 129 8.43 -11.31 -1.26
CA LEU A 129 8.46 -11.11 0.17
C LEU A 129 9.87 -11.32 0.72
N ASP A 130 10.24 -10.53 1.70
CA ASP A 130 11.52 -10.69 2.42
C ASP A 130 11.36 -10.26 3.89
N LEU A 131 12.43 -10.39 4.67
CA LEU A 131 12.54 -9.80 6.00
C LEU A 131 13.08 -8.37 5.91
N TYR A 132 12.59 -7.52 6.80
CA TYR A 132 12.99 -6.11 6.88
C TYR A 132 14.51 -5.91 6.98
N GLU A 133 15.18 -6.71 7.80
CA GLU A 133 16.64 -6.67 8.00
C GLU A 133 17.45 -6.95 6.73
N ASN A 134 16.89 -7.69 5.77
CA ASN A 134 17.59 -8.05 4.54
C ASN A 134 17.63 -6.89 3.54
N VAL A 135 16.64 -5.99 3.57
CA VAL A 135 16.49 -4.93 2.56
C VAL A 135 16.63 -3.51 3.09
N SER A 136 16.52 -3.31 4.40
CA SER A 136 16.55 -1.97 5.00
C SER A 136 17.97 -1.42 5.22
N PRO A 137 18.13 -0.08 5.23
CA PRO A 137 19.38 0.55 5.66
C PRO A 137 19.75 0.12 7.09
N HIS A 138 21.04 -0.05 7.40
CA HIS A 138 21.50 -0.38 8.76
C HIS A 138 21.86 0.90 9.54
N PRO A 139 21.51 1.01 10.85
CA PRO A 139 20.94 -0.03 11.72
C PRO A 139 19.41 -0.24 11.61
N GLY A 140 18.73 0.49 10.72
CA GLY A 140 17.29 0.35 10.45
C GLY A 140 16.40 0.73 11.64
N ASN A 141 15.09 0.71 11.44
CA ASN A 141 14.12 0.86 12.51
C ASN A 141 13.96 -0.49 13.25
N ARG A 142 14.46 -0.55 14.48
CA ARG A 142 14.40 -1.76 15.33
C ARG A 142 12.99 -2.32 15.52
N THR A 143 11.95 -1.47 15.45
CA THR A 143 10.54 -1.87 15.54
C THR A 143 10.11 -2.82 14.43
N TYR A 144 10.79 -2.76 13.27
CA TYR A 144 10.48 -3.56 12.09
C TYR A 144 11.37 -4.80 11.95
N ARG A 145 12.30 -5.06 12.87
CA ARG A 145 13.12 -6.28 12.85
C ARG A 145 12.23 -7.53 12.89
N GLY A 146 12.53 -8.50 12.02
CA GLY A 146 11.77 -9.74 11.87
C GLY A 146 10.35 -9.51 11.33
N LYS A 147 10.06 -8.35 10.73
CA LYS A 147 8.81 -8.09 10.01
C LYS A 147 8.96 -8.41 8.54
N ILE A 148 7.87 -8.87 7.96
CA ILE A 148 7.80 -9.15 6.53
C ILE A 148 7.60 -7.85 5.77
N VAL A 149 8.34 -7.74 4.67
CA VAL A 149 8.23 -6.65 3.71
C VAL A 149 7.80 -7.19 2.35
N THR A 150 7.13 -6.35 1.58
CA THR A 150 6.96 -6.54 0.13
C THR A 150 8.02 -5.76 -0.61
N LEU A 151 8.58 -6.35 -1.66
CA LEU A 151 9.44 -5.67 -2.62
C LEU A 151 8.64 -5.33 -3.87
N VAL A 152 8.75 -4.09 -4.33
CA VAL A 152 8.04 -3.58 -5.51
C VAL A 152 9.04 -2.84 -6.40
N PRO A 153 9.18 -3.21 -7.69
CA PRO A 153 10.01 -2.45 -8.62
C PRO A 153 9.58 -0.98 -8.72
N LYS A 154 10.55 -0.08 -8.82
CA LYS A 154 10.30 1.36 -9.07
C LYS A 154 9.52 1.60 -10.36
N SER A 155 9.69 0.72 -11.33
CA SER A 155 9.01 0.75 -12.63
C SER A 155 7.55 0.28 -12.58
N ALA A 156 7.06 -0.23 -11.45
CA ALA A 156 5.72 -0.80 -11.31
C ALA A 156 4.84 -0.04 -10.28
N PRO A 157 4.56 1.26 -10.48
CA PRO A 157 3.69 2.03 -9.59
C PRO A 157 2.27 1.45 -9.45
N GLU A 158 1.76 0.77 -10.46
CA GLU A 158 0.48 0.04 -10.40
C GLU A 158 0.47 -1.03 -9.29
N LYS A 159 1.60 -1.72 -9.07
CA LYS A 159 1.73 -2.70 -7.99
C LYS A 159 1.71 -2.06 -6.61
N MET A 160 2.17 -0.82 -6.48
CA MET A 160 2.05 -0.07 -5.22
C MET A 160 0.61 0.30 -4.92
N ALA A 161 -0.15 0.64 -5.97
CA ALA A 161 -1.57 0.95 -5.87
C ALA A 161 -2.40 -0.30 -5.50
N GLU A 162 -2.15 -1.42 -6.18
CA GLU A 162 -2.77 -2.73 -5.88
C GLU A 162 -2.50 -3.16 -4.43
N LEU A 163 -1.26 -2.99 -3.95
CA LEU A 163 -0.89 -3.38 -2.59
C LEU A 163 -1.69 -2.58 -1.56
N PHE A 164 -2.01 -1.32 -1.83
CA PHE A 164 -2.89 -0.54 -0.96
C PHE A 164 -4.25 -1.23 -0.78
N ILE A 165 -4.87 -1.68 -1.86
CA ILE A 165 -6.17 -2.36 -1.80
C ILE A 165 -6.04 -3.67 -1.03
N LEU A 166 -5.06 -4.49 -1.38
CA LEU A 166 -4.85 -5.80 -0.75
C LEU A 166 -4.50 -5.72 0.74
N GLU A 167 -3.77 -4.68 1.16
CA GLU A 167 -3.33 -4.50 2.54
C GLU A 167 -4.36 -3.75 3.40
N LYS A 168 -5.07 -2.77 2.83
CA LYS A 168 -5.88 -1.80 3.58
C LYS A 168 -7.38 -2.02 3.45
N VAL A 169 -7.84 -2.36 2.24
CA VAL A 169 -9.27 -2.41 1.91
C VAL A 169 -9.79 -3.84 2.01
N HIS A 170 -9.12 -4.77 1.32
CA HIS A 170 -9.56 -6.15 1.21
C HIS A 170 -9.77 -6.85 2.57
N PRO A 171 -8.88 -6.70 3.58
CA PRO A 171 -9.06 -7.38 4.87
C PRO A 171 -10.31 -6.97 5.65
N ILE A 172 -10.93 -5.84 5.30
CA ILE A 172 -12.11 -5.28 5.97
C ILE A 172 -13.33 -5.20 5.06
N SER A 173 -13.32 -5.91 3.93
CA SER A 173 -14.35 -5.82 2.89
C SER A 173 -15.76 -6.08 3.38
N GLY A 174 -15.94 -7.04 4.30
CA GLY A 174 -17.23 -7.33 4.93
C GLY A 174 -17.78 -6.21 5.83
N ASN A 175 -17.05 -5.10 5.99
CA ASN A 175 -17.44 -3.93 6.77
C ASN A 175 -17.52 -2.66 5.92
N LEU A 176 -17.43 -2.77 4.59
CA LEU A 176 -17.54 -1.64 3.67
C LEU A 176 -18.99 -1.37 3.25
N GLU A 177 -19.91 -2.30 3.52
CA GLU A 177 -21.35 -2.05 3.43
C GLU A 177 -21.89 -1.59 4.78
N THR A 178 -22.11 -0.28 4.90
CA THR A 178 -23.03 0.39 5.84
C THR A 178 -23.33 1.79 5.37
#